data_AF-A0A078L664-F1
#
_entry.id   AF-A0A078L664-F1
#
_cell.length_a   1.000
_cell.length_b   1.000
_cell.length_c   1.000
_cell.angle_alpha   90.00
_cell.angle_beta   90.00
_cell.angle_gamma   90.00
#
_symmetry.space_group_name_H-M   'P 1'
#
loop_
_entity.id
_entity.type
_entity.pdbx_description
1 polymer ?
#
loop_
_entity_poly.entity_id
_entity_poly.type
_entity_poly.pdbx_seq_one_letter_code
_entity_poly.pdbx_strand_id
1 'polypeptide(L)' 'MKKKIFQMTNKSHFINPEHIVEAYFTVKGTFEITLSTGKKIQLDESESKYLMDVFDFEKPL' A
#
# COMPACT_ATOMS: atom_id res chain seq x y z
N MET A 1 8.56 9.63 -10.47
CA MET A 1 8.90 9.99 -9.06
C MET A 1 7.60 9.95 -8.28
N LYS A 2 7.47 9.44 -7.04
CA LYS A 2 8.43 8.99 -6.02
C LYS A 2 8.32 7.47 -5.80
N LYS A 3 9.37 6.71 -6.15
CA LYS A 3 9.52 5.31 -5.75
C LYS A 3 10.24 5.29 -4.41
N LYS A 4 9.50 5.31 -3.30
CA LYS A 4 10.05 5.03 -1.98
C LYS A 4 9.43 3.74 -1.48
N ILE A 5 10.29 2.84 -1.01
CA ILE A 5 9.90 1.60 -0.37
C ILE A 5 8.89 1.94 0.75
N PHE A 6 7.74 1.27 0.74
CA PHE A 6 6.70 1.44 1.74
C PHE A 6 7.06 0.64 2.99
N GLN A 7 7.48 1.34 4.05
CA GLN A 7 7.77 0.71 5.34
C GLN A 7 6.49 0.53 6.13
N MET A 8 6.15 -0.72 6.47
CA MET A 8 5.09 -1.02 7.42
C MET A 8 5.59 -0.72 8.83
N THR A 9 5.03 0.31 9.46
CA THR A 9 5.51 0.83 10.74
C THR A 9 5.32 -0.19 11.86
N ASN A 10 4.30 -1.05 11.76
CA ASN A 10 3.94 -2.02 12.79
C ASN A 10 4.43 -3.46 12.53
N LYS A 11 4.97 -3.76 11.34
CA LYS A 11 5.31 -5.14 10.97
C LYS A 11 6.79 -5.40 10.72
N SER A 12 7.70 -4.44 10.85
CA SER A 12 9.13 -4.64 10.48
C SER A 12 9.31 -5.19 9.05
N HIS A 13 8.34 -4.94 8.17
CA HIS A 13 8.36 -5.38 6.77
C HIS A 13 8.31 -4.17 5.85
N PHE A 14 8.89 -4.34 4.67
CA PHE A 14 8.92 -3.34 3.62
C PHE A 14 8.18 -3.90 2.40
N ILE A 15 7.35 -3.08 1.79
CA ILE A 15 6.63 -3.41 0.55
C ILE A 15 7.21 -2.50 -0.54
N ASN A 16 7.64 -3.10 -1.64
CA ASN A 16 7.89 -2.32 -2.86
C ASN A 16 6.52 -2.01 -3.49
N PRO A 17 6.12 -0.73 -3.62
CA PRO A 17 4.82 -0.39 -4.18
C PRO A 17 4.61 -0.87 -5.62
N GLU A 18 5.68 -1.14 -6.38
CA GLU A 18 5.59 -1.72 -7.74
C GLU A 18 5.03 -3.15 -7.77
N HIS A 19 5.01 -3.84 -6.63
CA HIS A 19 4.41 -5.16 -6.53
C HIS A 19 2.94 -5.10 -6.11
N ILE A 20 2.40 -3.92 -5.83
CA ILE A 20 0.97 -3.75 -5.54
C ILE A 20 0.22 -3.78 -6.87
N VAL A 21 -0.64 -4.78 -7.04
CA VAL A 21 -1.48 -4.92 -8.25
C VAL A 21 -2.87 -4.34 -8.06
N GLU A 22 -3.37 -4.35 -6.83
CA GLU A 22 -4.67 -3.78 -6.48
C GLU A 22 -4.59 -3.14 -5.10
N ALA A 23 -5.36 -2.07 -4.90
CA ALA A 23 -5.51 -1.41 -3.63
C ALA A 23 -6.94 -0.88 -3.52
N TYR A 24 -7.63 -1.24 -2.44
CA TYR A 24 -9.02 -0.84 -2.20
C TYR A 24 -9.17 -0.16 -0.85
N PHE A 25 -9.96 0.91 -0.84
CA PHE A 25 -10.34 1.60 0.37
C PHE A 25 -11.45 0.82 1.07
N THR A 26 -11.19 0.38 2.28
CA THR A 26 -12.14 -0.39 3.09
C THR A 26 -13.11 0.52 3.81
N VAL A 27 -14.26 -0.03 4.21
CA VAL A 27 -15.28 0.69 5.01
C VAL A 27 -14.78 1.19 6.36
N LYS A 28 -13.63 0.68 6.83
CA LYS A 28 -12.98 1.10 8.09
C LYS A 28 -12.08 2.32 7.90
N GLY A 29 -12.00 2.87 6.69
CA GLY A 29 -11.14 4.01 6.39
C GLY A 29 -9.66 3.63 6.18
N THR A 30 -9.36 2.34 5.97
CA THR A 30 -7.99 1.86 5.71
C THR A 30 -7.89 1.19 4.35
N PHE A 31 -6.68 1.04 3.81
CA PHE A 31 -6.45 0.29 2.58
C PHE A 31 -6.23 -1.20 2.85
N GLU A 32 -6.69 -2.02 1.91
CA GLU A 32 -6.19 -3.38 1.75
C GLU A 32 -5.58 -3.49 0.35
N ILE A 33 -4.36 -4.04 0.30
CA ILE A 33 -3.55 -4.13 -0.91
C ILE A 33 -3.33 -5.59 -1.29
N THR A 34 -3.39 -5.89 -2.58
CA THR A 34 -3.00 -7.18 -3.15
C THR A 34 -1.64 -7.04 -3.81
N LEU A 35 -0.70 -7.91 -3.44
CA LEU A 35 0.61 -7.99 -4.09
C LEU A 35 0.56 -8.91 -5.31
N SER A 36 1.53 -8.78 -6.22
CA SER A 36 1.71 -9.63 -7.40
C SER A 36 1.84 -11.14 -7.08
N THR A 37 2.19 -11.48 -5.84
CA THR A 37 2.21 -12.85 -5.33
C THR A 37 0.82 -13.41 -4.98
N GLY A 38 -0.23 -12.58 -5.08
CA GLY A 38 -1.59 -12.87 -4.62
C GLY A 38 -1.80 -12.66 -3.12
N LYS A 39 -0.75 -12.27 -2.37
CA LYS A 39 -0.84 -12.00 -0.94
C LYS A 39 -1.64 -10.72 -0.69
N LYS A 40 -2.67 -10.81 0.14
CA LYS A 40 -3.45 -9.67 0.63
C LYS A 40 -2.90 -9.14 1.94
N ILE A 41 -2.79 -7.82 2.05
CA ILE A 41 -2.29 -7.13 3.24
C ILE A 41 -3.24 -6.01 3.58
N GLN A 42 -3.85 -6.08 4.76
CA GLN A 42 -4.59 -4.97 5.32
C GLN A 42 -3.62 -4.00 6.00
N LEU A 43 -3.73 -2.73 5.64
CA LEU A 43 -2.98 -1.63 6.22
C LEU A 43 -3.74 -1.04 7.41
N ASP A 44 -3.01 -0.55 8.39
CA ASP A 44 -3.58 0.32 9.42
C ASP A 44 -3.79 1.76 8.89
N GLU A 45 -4.34 2.64 9.72
CA GLU A 45 -4.64 4.03 9.33
C GLU A 45 -3.38 4.84 8.97
N SER A 46 -2.28 4.64 9.71
CA SER A 46 -1.01 5.34 9.47
C SER A 46 -0.36 4.87 8.17
N GLU A 47 -0.32 3.54 7.99
CA GLU A 47 0.13 2.87 6.78
C GLU A 47 -0.72 3.28 5.56
N SER A 48 -2.03 3.40 5.72
CA SER A 48 -2.95 3.84 4.66
C SER A 48 -2.66 5.26 4.21
N LYS A 49 -2.43 6.19 5.14
CA LYS A 49 -2.05 7.58 4.82
C LYS A 49 -0.69 7.62 4.11
N TYR A 50 0.28 6.87 4.62
CA TYR A 50 1.60 6.82 4.00
C TYR A 50 1.55 6.22 2.59
N LEU A 51 0.67 5.24 2.34
CA LEU A 51 0.47 4.68 1.00
C LEU A 51 -0.03 5.75 0.03
N MET A 52 -0.99 6.59 0.45
CA MET A 52 -1.48 7.71 -0.37
C MET A 52 -0.42 8.75 -0.70
N ASP A 53 0.57 8.96 0.17
CA ASP A 53 1.65 9.90 -0.09
C ASP A 53 2.70 9.38 -1.08
N VAL A 54 2.79 8.05 -1.26
CA VAL A 54 3.83 7.40 -2.07
C VAL A 54 3.30 6.69 -3.31
N PHE A 55 2.02 6.32 -3.33
CA PHE A 55 1.38 5.60 -4.42
C PHE A 55 0.44 6.53 -5.19
N ASP A 56 0.65 6.63 -6.51
CA ASP A 56 -0.18 7.42 -7.40
C ASP A 56 -1.37 6.57 -7.86
N PHE A 57 -2.53 6.78 -7.24
CA PHE A 57 -3.77 6.09 -7.58
C PHE A 57 -4.44 6.60 -8.87
N GLU A 58 -4.03 7.77 -9.39
CA GLU A 58 -4.58 8.33 -10.62
C GLU A 58 -3.85 7.77 -11.86
N LYS A 59 -2.60 7.35 -11.70
CA LYS A 59 -1.80 6.69 -12.73
C LYS A 59 -1.18 5.39 -12.21
N PRO A 60 -2.00 4.33 -12.04
CA PRO A 60 -1.45 3.00 -11.87
C PRO A 60 -0.65 2.66 -13.15
N LEU A 61 0.64 2.39 -13.00
CA LEU A 61 1.53 2.03 -14.12
C LEU A 61 1.08 0.75 -14.82
#